data_AF-A0A938GLK4-F1
#
_entry.id   AF-A0A938GLK4-F1
#
_cell.length_a   1.000
_cell.length_b   1.000
_cell.length_c   1.000
_cell.angle_alpha   90.00
_cell.angle_beta   90.00
_cell.angle_gamma   90.00
#
_symmetry.space_group_name_H-M   'P 1'
#
loop_
_entity.id
_entity.type
_entity.pdbx_description
1 polymer ?
#
loop_
_entity_poly.entity_id
_entity_poly.type
_entity_poly.pdbx_seq_one_letter_code
_entity_poly.pdbx_strand_id
1 'polypeptide(L)'
;DSYSGLNVSNKIVLVLRYAPENVEPKRRQELNRYAALRYKAMMARERGAIGLLIVTGPNSPNPGELAKMASDGSLSGSGIPAVTVGTNAAEILLASQGRSLSVLQGALDIENPHAEGAVALTNLTVSLTTAVRPIKKPDQNVIGVIPPTGGERTYVMLGAHYDHLGRGDHNSLQHKHEENGIHHGADDNASGVAAVLEIAEATAAARPDGLPRRGVLFAFWGAEEQGLLGSAHFAERPPVPLSNIVAYVNFDMVGRLRENKLSLQGIGSSPEWRKIIEKRNVAAGFNLALQEDPYLPTDVNSFYPKGVPVLSFFSGSHEDYHRPTDTADKINYEGLQRIAQFARNIASELMDPAFKPTYAKVERSAAGGGGSRDGLRAYLGTIPDYATEVKGVKLTGARGGSPADKAGLTSGDIIVEFAGQKIENIYDYTYALEAVKIGVPVEVTVERGGRRLKISVTPEARK
;
A
#
# COMPACT_ATOMS: atom_id res chain seq x y z
N ASP A 1 -15.30 -2.49 26.34
CA ASP A 1 -16.00 -2.44 25.04
C ASP A 1 -17.05 -1.33 25.11
N SER A 2 -16.99 -0.32 24.24
CA SER A 2 -17.93 0.81 24.22
C SER A 2 -19.37 0.40 23.88
N TYR A 3 -19.60 -0.77 23.27
CA TYR A 3 -20.95 -1.24 22.92
C TYR A 3 -21.51 -2.27 23.89
N SER A 4 -20.79 -2.58 24.97
CA SER A 4 -21.23 -3.57 25.95
C SER A 4 -22.62 -3.23 26.50
N GLY A 5 -23.57 -4.15 26.34
CA GLY A 5 -24.97 -3.96 26.79
C GLY A 5 -25.85 -3.11 25.85
N LEU A 6 -25.35 -2.65 24.70
CA LEU A 6 -26.10 -1.83 23.75
C LEU A 6 -26.46 -2.62 22.48
N ASN A 7 -27.76 -2.75 22.20
CA ASN A 7 -28.23 -3.24 20.89
C ASN A 7 -28.33 -2.07 19.90
N VAL A 8 -27.44 -2.03 18.91
CA VAL A 8 -27.41 -1.01 17.85
C VAL A 8 -27.95 -1.51 16.51
N SER A 9 -28.52 -2.72 16.47
CA SER A 9 -29.11 -3.28 15.25
C SER A 9 -30.21 -2.35 14.71
N ASN A 10 -30.13 -2.00 13.43
CA ASN A 10 -31.03 -1.06 12.75
C ASN A 10 -31.09 0.34 13.39
N LYS A 11 -30.02 0.78 14.05
CA LYS A 11 -29.91 2.12 14.65
C LYS A 11 -28.76 2.94 14.05
N ILE A 12 -28.82 4.26 14.25
CA ILE A 12 -27.73 5.19 13.97
C ILE A 12 -26.93 5.38 15.26
N VAL A 13 -25.60 5.35 15.16
CA VAL A 13 -24.70 5.50 16.32
C VAL A 13 -24.01 6.86 16.27
N LEU A 14 -24.03 7.60 17.38
CA LEU A 14 -23.21 8.80 17.59
C LEU A 14 -21.90 8.42 18.29
N VAL A 15 -20.76 8.82 17.72
CA VAL A 15 -19.43 8.57 18.27
C VAL A 15 -18.61 9.85 18.36
N LEU A 16 -17.74 9.93 19.38
CA LEU A 16 -16.69 10.94 19.47
C LEU A 16 -15.59 10.66 18.44
N ARG A 17 -15.09 11.71 17.79
CA ARG A 17 -13.82 11.70 17.05
C ARG A 17 -12.68 11.55 18.06
N TYR A 18 -11.60 10.86 17.67
CA TYR A 18 -10.43 10.56 18.50
C TYR A 18 -10.64 9.48 19.59
N ALA A 19 -9.56 9.22 20.33
CA ALA A 19 -9.54 8.41 21.55
C ALA A 19 -9.78 9.33 22.78
N PRO A 20 -10.08 8.76 23.96
CA PRO A 20 -10.05 9.49 25.23
C PRO A 20 -8.81 10.36 25.41
N GLU A 21 -9.02 11.61 25.83
CA GLU A 21 -7.98 12.64 25.83
C GLU A 21 -7.13 12.67 27.11
N ASN A 22 -7.75 12.47 28.28
CA ASN A 22 -7.12 12.60 29.61
C ASN A 22 -6.77 11.26 30.25
N VAL A 23 -6.28 10.31 29.43
CA VAL A 23 -5.75 9.03 29.88
C VAL A 23 -4.23 9.04 29.87
N GLU A 24 -3.61 8.14 30.65
CA GLU A 24 -2.16 7.96 30.67
C GLU A 24 -1.58 7.79 29.26
N PRO A 25 -0.41 8.39 28.92
CA PRO A 25 0.11 8.39 27.55
C PRO A 25 0.25 7.00 26.92
N LYS A 26 0.70 6.01 27.70
CA LYS A 26 0.80 4.61 27.26
C LYS A 26 -0.58 4.04 26.93
N ARG A 27 -1.58 4.32 27.77
CA ARG A 27 -2.96 3.90 27.55
C ARG A 27 -3.54 4.58 26.32
N ARG A 28 -3.27 5.86 26.11
CA ARG A 28 -3.67 6.61 24.91
C ARG A 28 -3.09 5.98 23.64
N GLN A 29 -1.82 5.60 23.66
CA GLN A 29 -1.18 4.89 22.55
C GLN A 29 -1.87 3.56 22.24
N GLU A 30 -2.30 2.81 23.27
CA GLU A 30 -3.10 1.60 23.08
C GLU A 30 -4.46 1.91 22.43
N LEU A 31 -5.14 2.96 22.87
CA LEU A 31 -6.48 3.34 22.39
C LEU A 31 -6.47 3.98 20.99
N ASN A 32 -5.37 4.60 20.58
CA ASN A 32 -5.24 5.25 19.27
C ASN A 32 -5.53 4.30 18.10
N ARG A 33 -5.27 2.99 18.25
CA ARG A 33 -5.62 1.99 17.23
C ARG A 33 -7.13 1.91 16.96
N TYR A 34 -7.96 2.26 17.94
CA TYR A 34 -9.42 2.26 17.84
C TYR A 34 -9.99 3.65 17.48
N ALA A 35 -9.15 4.68 17.37
CA ALA A 35 -9.57 6.05 17.11
C ALA A 35 -9.93 6.31 15.65
N ALA A 36 -9.41 5.49 14.72
CA ALA A 36 -9.61 5.66 13.29
C ALA A 36 -11.11 5.64 12.92
N LEU A 37 -11.53 6.58 12.08
CA LEU A 37 -12.95 6.69 11.69
C LEU A 37 -13.45 5.43 10.97
N ARG A 38 -12.61 4.81 10.13
CA ARG A 38 -12.92 3.52 9.51
C ARG A 38 -13.16 2.42 10.53
N TYR A 39 -12.30 2.31 11.55
CA TYR A 39 -12.50 1.34 12.62
C TYR A 39 -13.84 1.54 13.32
N LYS A 40 -14.18 2.79 13.67
CA LYS A 40 -15.46 3.11 14.32
C LYS A 40 -16.66 2.77 13.44
N ALA A 41 -16.59 3.05 12.13
CA ALA A 41 -17.64 2.71 11.18
C ALA A 41 -17.79 1.18 11.00
N MET A 42 -16.67 0.47 10.83
CA MET A 42 -16.64 -0.99 10.76
C MET A 42 -17.27 -1.60 12.01
N MET A 43 -16.84 -1.20 13.21
CA MET A 43 -17.36 -1.73 14.48
C MET A 43 -18.84 -1.41 14.71
N ALA A 44 -19.35 -0.29 14.18
CA ALA A 44 -20.78 0.01 14.21
C ALA A 44 -21.56 -0.91 13.26
N ARG A 45 -21.07 -1.07 12.01
CA ARG A 45 -21.64 -1.95 10.98
C ARG A 45 -21.70 -3.40 11.45
N GLU A 46 -20.62 -3.95 11.99
CA GLU A 46 -20.56 -5.35 12.47
C GLU A 46 -21.57 -5.62 13.60
N ARG A 47 -21.99 -4.58 14.33
CA ARG A 47 -23.04 -4.69 15.37
C ARG A 47 -24.45 -4.39 14.86
N GLY A 48 -24.61 -4.23 13.55
CA GLY A 48 -25.91 -4.02 12.89
C GLY A 48 -26.36 -2.56 12.80
N ALA A 49 -25.50 -1.58 13.11
CA ALA A 49 -25.85 -0.19 12.89
C ALA A 49 -26.06 0.10 11.39
N ILE A 50 -26.97 1.02 11.10
CA ILE A 50 -27.32 1.43 9.72
C ILE A 50 -26.77 2.82 9.36
N GLY A 51 -26.08 3.48 10.28
CA GLY A 51 -25.43 4.76 10.04
C GLY A 51 -24.58 5.22 11.22
N LEU A 52 -23.66 6.15 10.95
CA LEU A 52 -22.72 6.70 11.93
C LEU A 52 -22.74 8.23 11.90
N LEU A 53 -22.91 8.85 13.07
CA LEU A 53 -22.66 10.27 13.31
C LEU A 53 -21.33 10.39 14.06
N ILE A 54 -20.45 11.25 13.58
CA ILE A 54 -19.17 11.54 14.21
C ILE A 54 -19.20 12.98 14.71
N VAL A 55 -18.85 13.22 15.96
CA VAL A 55 -18.73 14.58 16.51
C VAL A 55 -17.33 14.79 17.10
N THR A 56 -16.73 15.94 16.83
CA THR A 56 -15.51 16.36 17.52
C THR A 56 -15.90 16.98 18.85
N GLY A 57 -15.53 16.32 19.95
CA GLY A 57 -15.96 16.73 21.28
C GLY A 57 -15.31 18.05 21.75
N PRO A 58 -15.90 18.74 22.73
CA PRO A 58 -15.36 19.99 23.29
C PRO A 58 -13.94 19.87 23.89
N ASN A 59 -13.54 18.67 24.33
CA ASN A 59 -12.18 18.43 24.87
C ASN A 59 -11.22 17.82 23.83
N SER A 60 -11.69 17.58 22.60
CA SER A 60 -10.88 16.94 21.55
C SER A 60 -9.90 17.92 20.89
N PRO A 61 -8.86 17.42 20.19
CA PRO A 61 -8.08 18.22 19.26
C PRO A 61 -9.02 18.85 18.22
N ASN A 62 -8.95 20.18 18.09
CA ASN A 62 -9.80 20.98 17.19
C ASN A 62 -11.30 20.96 17.56
N PRO A 63 -11.66 21.41 18.78
CA PRO A 63 -13.03 21.32 19.28
C PRO A 63 -14.01 22.07 18.37
N GLY A 64 -15.13 21.43 18.05
CA GLY A 64 -16.17 21.99 17.18
C GLY A 64 -15.89 21.91 15.68
N GLU A 65 -14.69 21.51 15.26
CA GLU A 65 -14.38 21.36 13.84
C GLU A 65 -14.96 20.08 13.24
N LEU A 66 -15.45 20.17 12.00
CA LEU A 66 -15.84 19.01 11.21
C LEU A 66 -14.58 18.28 10.70
N ALA A 67 -14.66 16.96 10.54
CA ALA A 67 -13.62 16.21 9.87
C ALA A 67 -13.62 16.60 8.38
N LYS A 68 -12.46 16.97 7.85
CA LYS A 68 -12.31 17.27 6.42
C LYS A 68 -12.54 15.99 5.62
N MET A 69 -13.26 16.11 4.51
CA MET A 69 -13.34 15.04 3.54
C MET A 69 -11.99 14.94 2.83
N ALA A 70 -11.29 13.84 3.06
CA ALA A 70 -10.06 13.49 2.37
C ALA A 70 -10.23 12.07 1.82
N SER A 71 -9.52 11.76 0.72
CA SER A 71 -9.30 10.35 0.39
C SER A 71 -8.46 9.72 1.52
N ASP A 72 -8.58 8.42 1.72
CA ASP A 72 -7.70 7.66 2.61
C ASP A 72 -6.93 6.58 1.83
N GLY A 73 -6.84 6.75 0.51
CA GLY A 73 -6.19 5.81 -0.42
C GLY A 73 -7.03 4.57 -0.72
N SER A 74 -8.26 4.48 -0.22
CA SER A 74 -9.13 3.33 -0.45
C SER A 74 -10.11 3.54 -1.59
N LEU A 75 -10.28 2.48 -2.39
CA LEU A 75 -11.40 2.37 -3.33
C LEU A 75 -12.72 1.95 -2.66
N SER A 76 -12.69 1.44 -1.42
CA SER A 76 -13.86 0.86 -0.75
C SER A 76 -14.46 1.79 0.30
N GLY A 77 -15.79 1.87 0.34
CA GLY A 77 -16.55 2.58 1.37
C GLY A 77 -16.65 1.83 2.71
N SER A 78 -17.19 2.51 3.72
CA SER A 78 -17.40 1.99 5.10
C SER A 78 -18.54 0.97 5.23
N GLY A 79 -19.29 0.68 4.18
CA GLY A 79 -20.46 -0.21 4.20
C GLY A 79 -21.73 0.38 4.84
N ILE A 80 -21.61 1.49 5.57
CA ILE A 80 -22.72 2.28 6.13
C ILE A 80 -22.50 3.79 5.90
N PRO A 81 -23.57 4.61 5.77
CA PRO A 81 -23.47 6.06 5.75
C PRO A 81 -22.80 6.60 7.02
N ALA A 82 -21.77 7.41 6.86
CA ALA A 82 -21.09 8.09 7.96
C ALA A 82 -21.01 9.60 7.69
N VAL A 83 -21.37 10.42 8.67
CA VAL A 83 -21.33 11.88 8.56
C VAL A 83 -20.68 12.49 9.79
N THR A 84 -19.90 13.55 9.59
CA THR A 84 -19.47 14.41 10.71
C THR A 84 -20.52 15.48 10.96
N VAL A 85 -20.91 15.64 12.22
CA VAL A 85 -21.88 16.63 12.67
C VAL A 85 -21.20 17.65 13.57
N GLY A 86 -21.67 18.90 13.53
CA GLY A 86 -21.18 19.94 14.43
C GLY A 86 -21.64 19.69 15.87
N THR A 87 -20.92 20.27 16.83
CA THR A 87 -21.21 20.14 18.27
C THR A 87 -22.66 20.48 18.61
N ASN A 88 -23.22 21.52 18.00
CA ASN A 88 -24.61 21.93 18.24
C ASN A 88 -25.62 20.83 17.90
N ALA A 89 -25.42 20.11 16.79
CA ALA A 89 -26.31 19.03 16.39
C ALA A 89 -26.23 17.84 17.38
N ALA A 90 -25.03 17.50 17.83
CA ALA A 90 -24.84 16.46 18.84
C ALA A 90 -25.44 16.86 20.20
N GLU A 91 -25.26 18.11 20.63
CA GLU A 91 -25.84 18.61 21.88
C GLU A 91 -27.37 18.63 21.84
N ILE A 92 -28.00 19.00 20.72
CA ILE A 92 -29.47 18.92 20.58
C ILE A 92 -29.97 17.48 20.79
N LEU A 93 -29.30 16.49 20.18
CA LEU A 93 -29.67 15.08 20.34
C LEU A 93 -29.53 14.62 21.80
N LEU A 94 -28.45 14.99 22.47
CA LEU A 94 -28.18 14.60 23.86
C LEU A 94 -29.10 15.33 24.86
N ALA A 95 -29.34 16.62 24.66
CA ALA A 95 -30.18 17.44 25.53
C ALA A 95 -31.64 16.96 25.58
N SER A 96 -32.14 16.34 24.50
CA SER A 96 -33.47 15.71 24.47
C SER A 96 -33.67 14.62 25.54
N GLN A 97 -32.57 14.09 26.09
CA GLN A 97 -32.55 13.08 27.15
C GLN A 97 -31.83 13.61 28.40
N GLY A 98 -31.71 14.93 28.57
CA GLY A 98 -31.08 15.58 29.73
C GLY A 98 -29.56 15.38 29.82
N ARG A 99 -28.88 15.14 28.69
CA ARG A 99 -27.44 14.87 28.64
C ARG A 99 -26.68 16.00 27.95
N SER A 100 -25.39 16.08 28.24
CA SER A 100 -24.46 17.01 27.60
C SER A 100 -23.24 16.27 27.05
N LEU A 101 -22.77 16.70 25.88
CA LEU A 101 -21.58 16.12 25.24
C LEU A 101 -20.33 16.30 26.11
N SER A 102 -20.17 17.45 26.77
CA SER A 102 -19.01 17.74 27.61
C SER A 102 -18.90 16.79 28.81
N VAL A 103 -20.04 16.48 29.46
CA VAL A 103 -20.11 15.56 30.60
C VAL A 103 -19.78 14.14 30.16
N LEU A 104 -20.39 13.67 29.06
CA LEU A 104 -20.15 12.33 28.53
C LEU A 104 -18.70 12.17 28.07
N GLN A 105 -18.17 13.13 27.32
CA GLN A 105 -16.77 13.11 26.89
C GLN A 105 -15.83 13.15 28.10
N GLY A 106 -16.03 14.07 29.05
CA GLY A 106 -15.17 14.21 30.21
C GLY A 106 -15.08 12.92 31.05
N ALA A 107 -16.18 12.17 31.15
CA ALA A 107 -16.20 10.89 31.85
C ALA A 107 -15.44 9.79 31.07
N LEU A 108 -15.55 9.78 29.73
CA LEU A 108 -14.79 8.87 28.87
C LEU A 108 -13.29 9.20 28.83
N ASP A 109 -12.94 10.49 28.86
CA ASP A 109 -11.57 11.00 28.80
C ASP A 109 -10.73 10.53 29.99
N ILE A 110 -11.36 10.17 31.12
CA ILE A 110 -10.69 9.65 32.32
C ILE A 110 -10.97 8.16 32.58
N GLU A 111 -11.57 7.45 31.61
CA GLU A 111 -12.02 6.05 31.76
C GLU A 111 -12.83 5.79 33.05
N ASN A 112 -13.71 6.73 33.45
CA ASN A 112 -14.47 6.61 34.69
C ASN A 112 -15.32 5.33 34.69
N PRO A 113 -15.08 4.36 35.60
CA PRO A 113 -15.78 3.07 35.62
C PRO A 113 -17.25 3.19 36.04
N HIS A 114 -17.63 4.32 36.63
CA HIS A 114 -19.01 4.65 37.02
C HIS A 114 -19.71 5.55 36.00
N ALA A 115 -19.01 5.95 34.94
CA ALA A 115 -19.63 6.70 33.87
C ALA A 115 -20.67 5.83 33.17
N GLU A 116 -21.75 6.47 32.75
CA GLU A 116 -22.61 5.86 31.76
C GLU A 116 -21.78 5.66 30.48
N GLY A 117 -21.70 4.40 30.03
CA GLY A 117 -20.99 4.05 28.80
C GLY A 117 -21.73 4.53 27.55
N ALA A 118 -22.05 3.62 26.64
CA ALA A 118 -22.93 3.98 25.53
C ALA A 118 -24.40 4.05 25.99
N VAL A 119 -25.10 5.05 25.45
CA VAL A 119 -26.44 5.43 25.89
C VAL A 119 -27.41 5.28 24.73
N ALA A 120 -28.56 4.66 24.98
CA ALA A 120 -29.67 4.65 24.03
C ALA A 120 -30.46 5.96 24.14
N LEU A 121 -30.48 6.76 23.08
CA LEU A 121 -31.40 7.90 22.95
C LEU A 121 -32.73 7.36 22.39
N THR A 122 -33.82 7.53 23.14
CA THR A 122 -35.16 7.01 22.78
C THR A 122 -36.05 8.12 22.24
N ASN A 123 -37.11 7.76 21.51
CA ASN A 123 -38.08 8.70 20.92
C ASN A 123 -37.48 9.76 19.98
N LEU A 124 -36.34 9.45 19.36
CA LEU A 124 -35.72 10.27 18.32
C LEU A 124 -35.72 9.53 16.99
N THR A 125 -36.00 10.26 15.91
CA THR A 125 -35.78 9.77 14.54
C THR A 125 -34.75 10.68 13.89
N VAL A 126 -33.65 10.07 13.42
CA VAL A 126 -32.62 10.76 12.63
C VAL A 126 -32.67 10.20 11.21
N SER A 127 -32.78 11.08 10.23
CA SER A 127 -32.66 10.70 8.81
C SER A 127 -31.30 11.13 8.28
N LEU A 128 -30.56 10.18 7.71
CA LEU A 128 -29.26 10.42 7.10
C LEU A 128 -29.37 10.22 5.60
N THR A 129 -28.98 11.23 4.83
CA THR A 129 -28.83 11.12 3.38
C THR A 129 -27.42 11.55 3.02
N THR A 130 -26.66 10.65 2.40
CA THR A 130 -25.32 10.93 1.91
C THR A 130 -25.28 10.82 0.40
N ALA A 131 -24.58 11.75 -0.24
CA ALA A 131 -24.31 11.72 -1.67
C ALA A 131 -22.79 11.85 -1.84
N VAL A 132 -22.08 10.73 -1.67
CA VAL A 132 -20.63 10.69 -1.93
C VAL A 132 -20.45 10.37 -3.41
N ARG A 133 -19.85 11.31 -4.14
CA ARG A 133 -19.49 11.11 -5.54
C ARG A 133 -18.01 10.77 -5.64
N PRO A 134 -17.63 9.52 -6.01
CA PRO A 134 -16.24 9.20 -6.30
C PRO A 134 -15.73 10.11 -7.41
N ILE A 135 -14.60 10.79 -7.16
CA ILE A 135 -13.92 11.56 -8.19
C ILE A 135 -12.98 10.59 -8.91
N LYS A 136 -13.38 10.18 -10.12
CA LYS A 136 -12.51 9.39 -11.00
C LYS A 136 -11.79 10.34 -11.93
N LYS A 137 -10.46 10.18 -12.03
CA LYS A 137 -9.64 10.89 -13.00
C LYS A 137 -9.01 9.85 -13.93
N PRO A 138 -8.94 10.12 -15.24
CA PRO A 138 -8.17 9.26 -16.13
C PRO A 138 -6.69 9.37 -15.77
N ASP A 139 -6.01 8.23 -15.83
CA ASP A 139 -4.56 8.11 -15.74
C ASP A 139 -4.09 7.09 -16.78
N GLN A 140 -2.81 7.11 -17.14
CA GLN A 140 -2.26 6.32 -18.22
C GLN A 140 -0.93 5.69 -17.84
N ASN A 141 -0.74 4.43 -18.21
CA ASN A 141 0.62 3.89 -18.32
C ASN A 141 1.14 4.19 -19.72
N VAL A 142 2.43 4.52 -19.83
CA VAL A 142 3.09 4.71 -21.13
C VAL A 142 4.06 3.56 -21.35
N ILE A 143 3.88 2.81 -22.45
CA ILE A 143 4.72 1.65 -22.77
C ILE A 143 5.41 1.87 -24.12
N GLY A 144 6.74 2.02 -24.10
CA GLY A 144 7.58 1.96 -25.28
C GLY A 144 7.98 0.52 -25.59
N VAL A 145 7.99 0.13 -26.86
CA VAL A 145 8.30 -1.25 -27.28
C VAL A 145 9.38 -1.27 -28.33
N ILE A 146 10.44 -2.01 -28.04
CA ILE A 146 11.41 -2.46 -29.01
C ILE A 146 11.11 -3.94 -29.29
N PRO A 147 10.66 -4.33 -30.51
CA PRO A 147 10.15 -5.68 -30.76
C PRO A 147 11.26 -6.73 -30.72
N PRO A 148 10.98 -7.99 -30.32
CA PRO A 148 11.94 -9.09 -30.41
C PRO A 148 12.37 -9.33 -31.86
N THR A 149 13.58 -9.82 -32.04
CA THR A 149 14.10 -10.33 -33.33
C THR A 149 14.20 -11.85 -33.26
N GLY A 150 13.82 -12.55 -34.32
CA GLY A 150 13.74 -14.03 -34.34
C GLY A 150 12.35 -14.57 -34.01
N GLY A 151 12.26 -15.86 -33.64
CA GLY A 151 11.00 -16.60 -33.53
C GLY A 151 10.27 -16.50 -32.17
N GLU A 152 10.99 -16.48 -31.05
CA GLU A 152 10.36 -16.42 -29.72
C GLU A 152 9.98 -14.99 -29.31
N ARG A 153 8.72 -14.78 -28.94
CA ARG A 153 8.21 -13.48 -28.49
C ARG A 153 8.34 -13.32 -26.97
N THR A 154 9.57 -13.15 -26.50
CA THR A 154 9.88 -12.86 -25.08
C THR A 154 10.44 -11.45 -24.92
N TYR A 155 10.26 -10.87 -23.72
CA TYR A 155 10.54 -9.47 -23.43
C TYR A 155 11.31 -9.30 -22.11
N VAL A 156 12.26 -8.38 -22.11
CA VAL A 156 12.80 -7.76 -20.89
C VAL A 156 11.98 -6.50 -20.63
N MET A 157 11.56 -6.26 -19.40
CA MET A 157 10.84 -5.03 -19.05
C MET A 157 11.69 -4.16 -18.13
N LEU A 158 11.83 -2.89 -18.46
CA LEU A 158 12.42 -1.85 -17.62
C LEU A 158 11.32 -0.86 -17.28
N GLY A 159 11.22 -0.41 -16.04
CA GLY A 159 10.20 0.57 -15.70
C GLY A 159 10.49 1.42 -14.48
N ALA A 160 9.73 2.52 -14.41
CA ALA A 160 9.73 3.51 -13.34
C ALA A 160 8.32 4.11 -13.29
N HIS A 161 7.82 4.50 -12.12
CA HIS A 161 6.64 5.33 -12.06
C HIS A 161 6.96 6.77 -12.50
N TYR A 162 5.95 7.52 -12.95
CA TYR A 162 6.10 8.92 -13.38
C TYR A 162 5.11 9.88 -12.68
N ASP A 163 4.22 9.38 -11.83
CA ASP A 163 3.33 10.18 -10.99
C ASP A 163 4.00 10.59 -9.67
N HIS A 164 3.59 11.73 -9.10
CA HIS A 164 4.02 12.10 -7.76
C HIS A 164 2.89 12.79 -6.99
N LEU A 165 3.17 13.28 -5.77
CA LEU A 165 2.14 13.70 -4.80
C LEU A 165 1.42 15.04 -5.10
N GLY A 166 1.79 15.75 -6.16
CA GLY A 166 1.17 17.03 -6.52
C GLY A 166 1.33 18.08 -5.41
N ARG A 167 0.29 18.38 -4.64
CA ARG A 167 0.33 19.32 -3.49
C ARG A 167 0.38 18.64 -2.11
N GLY A 168 0.56 17.32 -2.07
CA GLY A 168 0.75 16.58 -0.83
C GLY A 168 -0.55 16.20 -0.10
N ASP A 169 -1.62 15.91 -0.85
CA ASP A 169 -2.92 15.51 -0.27
C ASP A 169 -2.83 14.17 0.50
N HIS A 170 -1.95 13.27 0.06
CA HIS A 170 -1.73 11.92 0.61
C HIS A 170 -0.24 11.63 0.72
N ASN A 171 0.16 10.85 1.74
CA ASN A 171 1.54 10.37 1.96
C ASN A 171 2.64 11.44 2.01
N SER A 172 2.30 12.73 2.03
CA SER A 172 3.25 13.84 2.14
C SER A 172 3.96 13.86 3.49
N LEU A 173 5.27 14.10 3.46
CA LEU A 173 6.12 14.32 4.63
C LEU A 173 6.49 15.80 4.82
N GLN A 174 5.75 16.70 4.17
CA GLN A 174 6.02 18.14 4.21
C GLN A 174 6.02 18.70 5.63
N HIS A 175 6.93 19.65 5.87
CA HIS A 175 6.92 20.46 7.08
C HIS A 175 5.85 21.55 7.01
N LYS A 176 5.44 22.09 8.15
CA LYS A 176 4.40 23.13 8.23
C LYS A 176 4.65 24.35 7.33
N HIS A 177 5.92 24.75 7.17
CA HIS A 177 6.28 25.88 6.33
C HIS A 177 6.30 25.55 4.82
N GLU A 178 6.13 24.28 4.46
CA GLU A 178 6.09 23.75 3.09
C GLU A 178 4.65 23.45 2.65
N GLU A 179 3.66 23.70 3.50
CA GLU A 179 2.25 23.39 3.24
C GLU A 179 1.79 23.99 1.90
N ASN A 180 1.09 23.16 1.12
CA ASN A 180 0.61 23.46 -0.23
C ASN A 180 1.73 23.60 -1.27
N GLY A 181 2.99 23.30 -0.95
CA GLY A 181 4.09 23.24 -1.92
C GLY A 181 3.87 22.16 -2.98
N ILE A 182 4.44 22.37 -4.17
CA ILE A 182 4.44 21.35 -5.22
C ILE A 182 5.50 20.33 -4.88
N HIS A 183 5.12 19.06 -4.80
CA HIS A 183 6.01 17.92 -4.69
C HIS A 183 6.54 17.63 -6.09
N HIS A 184 7.79 18.06 -6.33
CA HIS A 184 8.40 18.02 -7.65
C HIS A 184 8.87 16.63 -8.07
N GLY A 185 9.24 15.78 -7.10
CA GLY A 185 9.59 14.39 -7.34
C GLY A 185 10.82 14.22 -8.22
N ALA A 186 11.87 15.01 -7.96
CA ALA A 186 13.09 14.95 -8.76
C ALA A 186 13.81 13.60 -8.61
N ASP A 187 13.91 13.07 -7.39
CA ASP A 187 14.45 11.72 -7.16
C ASP A 187 13.32 10.69 -7.20
N ASP A 188 12.26 10.95 -6.45
CA ASP A 188 11.02 10.16 -6.38
C ASP A 188 9.95 10.85 -7.23
N ASN A 189 9.96 10.72 -8.54
CA ASN A 189 10.43 9.57 -9.31
C ASN A 189 11.18 9.89 -10.60
N ALA A 190 11.33 11.18 -10.92
CA ALA A 190 11.79 11.62 -12.23
C ALA A 190 13.19 11.07 -12.57
N SER A 191 14.02 10.79 -11.57
CA SER A 191 15.32 10.14 -11.75
C SER A 191 15.20 8.75 -12.40
N GLY A 192 14.21 7.94 -12.00
CA GLY A 192 13.94 6.62 -12.56
C GLY A 192 13.44 6.73 -14.00
N VAL A 193 12.51 7.66 -14.25
CA VAL A 193 12.02 7.97 -15.60
C VAL A 193 13.17 8.36 -16.53
N ALA A 194 14.04 9.27 -16.09
CA ALA A 194 15.20 9.71 -16.85
C ALA A 194 16.16 8.55 -17.16
N ALA A 195 16.43 7.66 -16.19
CA ALA A 195 17.26 6.49 -16.40
C ALA A 195 16.67 5.53 -17.45
N VAL A 196 15.36 5.25 -17.38
CA VAL A 196 14.68 4.35 -18.33
C VAL A 196 14.67 4.96 -19.75
N LEU A 197 14.44 6.27 -19.88
CA LEU A 197 14.51 6.97 -21.18
C LEU A 197 15.90 6.93 -21.80
N GLU A 198 16.95 7.18 -21.02
CA GLU A 198 18.35 7.08 -21.48
C GLU A 198 18.69 5.65 -21.93
N ILE A 199 18.27 4.64 -21.16
CA ILE A 199 18.46 3.24 -21.55
C ILE A 199 17.68 2.92 -22.83
N ALA A 200 16.47 3.48 -23.01
CA ALA A 200 15.66 3.28 -24.20
C ALA A 200 16.32 3.85 -25.45
N GLU A 201 16.79 5.10 -25.39
CA GLU A 201 17.52 5.75 -26.49
C GLU A 201 18.77 4.95 -26.86
N ALA A 202 19.61 4.63 -25.88
CA ALA A 202 20.84 3.88 -26.12
C ALA A 202 20.57 2.46 -26.66
N THR A 203 19.50 1.80 -26.20
CA THR A 203 19.12 0.47 -26.69
C THR A 203 18.60 0.52 -28.12
N ALA A 204 17.83 1.55 -28.48
CA ALA A 204 17.33 1.75 -29.83
C ALA A 204 18.49 2.03 -30.82
N ALA A 205 19.44 2.88 -30.42
CA ALA A 205 20.61 3.23 -31.23
C ALA A 205 21.56 2.04 -31.44
N ALA A 206 21.68 1.13 -30.47
CA ALA A 206 22.66 0.06 -30.48
C ALA A 206 22.22 -1.22 -31.23
N ARG A 207 21.07 -1.25 -31.92
CA ARG A 207 20.55 -2.51 -32.52
C ARG A 207 21.34 -2.92 -33.77
N PRO A 208 22.05 -4.07 -33.75
CA PRO A 208 22.58 -4.67 -34.97
C PRO A 208 21.48 -5.48 -35.67
N ASP A 209 21.43 -5.39 -36.99
CA ASP A 209 20.50 -6.18 -37.81
C ASP A 209 20.80 -7.69 -37.71
N GLY A 210 19.75 -8.52 -37.62
CA GLY A 210 19.82 -9.96 -37.94
C GLY A 210 20.10 -10.96 -36.81
N LEU A 211 20.42 -10.55 -35.58
CA LEU A 211 20.59 -11.50 -34.45
C LEU A 211 19.30 -11.74 -33.67
N PRO A 212 18.96 -12.97 -33.24
CA PRO A 212 17.83 -13.23 -32.35
C PRO A 212 18.02 -12.54 -30.99
N ARG A 213 17.06 -11.73 -30.57
CA ARG A 213 17.06 -11.01 -29.29
C ARG A 213 15.65 -10.89 -28.75
N ARG A 214 15.54 -10.91 -27.42
CA ARG A 214 14.29 -10.57 -26.74
C ARG A 214 13.88 -9.14 -27.08
N GLY A 215 12.58 -8.88 -27.04
CA GLY A 215 12.06 -7.52 -27.09
C GLY A 215 12.36 -6.79 -25.79
N VAL A 216 12.20 -5.47 -25.81
CA VAL A 216 12.30 -4.63 -24.62
C VAL A 216 11.02 -3.83 -24.47
N LEU A 217 10.44 -3.87 -23.27
CA LEU A 217 9.34 -3.01 -22.85
C LEU A 217 9.92 -1.95 -21.92
N PHE A 218 9.70 -0.68 -22.25
CA PHE A 218 10.00 0.46 -21.37
C PHE A 218 8.67 0.95 -20.83
N ALA A 219 8.46 0.80 -19.53
CA ALA A 219 7.17 1.03 -18.90
C ALA A 219 7.23 2.18 -17.90
N PHE A 220 6.35 3.16 -18.10
CA PHE A 220 6.16 4.29 -17.20
C PHE A 220 4.80 4.16 -16.51
N TRP A 221 4.81 3.96 -15.20
CA TRP A 221 3.62 3.67 -14.42
C TRP A 221 2.99 4.93 -13.84
N GLY A 222 1.67 5.05 -13.96
CA GLY A 222 0.90 6.09 -13.26
C GLY A 222 0.37 5.58 -11.92
N ALA A 223 0.01 6.52 -11.04
CA ALA A 223 -0.60 6.27 -9.74
C ALA A 223 0.10 5.20 -8.87
N GLU A 224 1.43 5.15 -8.88
CA GLU A 224 2.24 4.35 -7.96
C GLU A 224 2.03 4.83 -6.53
N GLU A 225 2.04 6.15 -6.33
CA GLU A 225 1.95 6.82 -5.03
C GLU A 225 0.60 6.61 -4.33
N GLN A 226 -0.39 6.23 -5.13
CA GLN A 226 -1.74 5.90 -4.68
C GLN A 226 -1.92 4.40 -4.42
N GLY A 227 -0.85 3.60 -4.52
CA GLY A 227 -0.82 2.17 -4.24
C GLY A 227 -0.60 1.29 -5.46
N LEU A 228 0.40 1.59 -6.30
CA LEU A 228 0.84 0.78 -7.45
C LEU A 228 -0.24 0.61 -8.53
N LEU A 229 -1.17 1.54 -8.66
CA LEU A 229 -2.39 1.33 -9.45
C LEU A 229 -2.09 1.07 -10.93
N GLY A 230 -1.13 1.80 -11.51
CA GLY A 230 -0.71 1.65 -12.90
C GLY A 230 -0.08 0.29 -13.19
N SER A 231 0.96 -0.09 -12.46
CA SER A 231 1.64 -1.38 -12.67
C SER A 231 0.75 -2.56 -12.32
N ALA A 232 -0.09 -2.45 -11.30
CA ALA A 232 -1.07 -3.48 -10.96
C ALA A 232 -2.07 -3.70 -12.11
N HIS A 233 -2.62 -2.61 -12.66
CA HIS A 233 -3.53 -2.68 -13.81
C HIS A 233 -2.87 -3.38 -15.02
N PHE A 234 -1.62 -3.03 -15.34
CA PHE A 234 -0.88 -3.68 -16.41
C PHE A 234 -0.68 -5.17 -16.13
N ALA A 235 -0.23 -5.53 -14.92
CA ALA A 235 0.05 -6.92 -14.57
C ALA A 235 -1.21 -7.79 -14.53
N GLU A 236 -2.40 -7.21 -14.40
CA GLU A 236 -3.68 -7.94 -14.49
C GLU A 236 -4.17 -8.13 -15.93
N ARG A 237 -3.86 -7.17 -16.80
CA ARG A 237 -4.30 -7.15 -18.20
C ARG A 237 -3.11 -6.92 -19.11
N PRO A 238 -2.08 -7.77 -19.05
CA PRO A 238 -0.86 -7.50 -19.77
C PRO A 238 -1.09 -7.68 -21.28
N PRO A 239 -0.49 -6.85 -22.13
CA PRO A 239 -0.62 -6.96 -23.59
C PRO A 239 0.05 -8.22 -24.15
N VAL A 240 0.90 -8.85 -23.35
CA VAL A 240 1.53 -10.15 -23.61
C VAL A 240 1.40 -11.03 -22.36
N PRO A 241 1.37 -12.37 -22.46
CA PRO A 241 1.37 -13.22 -21.26
C PRO A 241 2.53 -12.86 -20.33
N LEU A 242 2.32 -12.76 -19.01
CA LEU A 242 3.40 -12.45 -18.06
C LEU A 242 4.54 -13.47 -18.13
N SER A 243 4.24 -14.72 -18.51
CA SER A 243 5.25 -15.76 -18.78
C SER A 243 6.22 -15.42 -19.91
N ASN A 244 5.88 -14.44 -20.76
CA ASN A 244 6.75 -13.94 -21.83
C ASN A 244 7.65 -12.79 -21.37
N ILE A 245 7.42 -12.23 -20.17
CA ILE A 245 8.30 -11.24 -19.56
C ILE A 245 9.36 -11.99 -18.74
N VAL A 246 10.60 -12.02 -19.21
CA VAL A 246 11.67 -12.83 -18.60
C VAL A 246 12.24 -12.23 -17.32
N ALA A 247 12.14 -10.91 -17.18
CA ALA A 247 12.48 -10.17 -15.98
C ALA A 247 11.87 -8.77 -16.03
N TYR A 248 11.60 -8.20 -14.86
CA TYR A 248 11.26 -6.79 -14.67
C TYR A 248 12.35 -6.07 -13.87
N VAL A 249 12.93 -5.03 -14.45
CA VAL A 249 13.94 -4.18 -13.83
C VAL A 249 13.32 -2.82 -13.49
N ASN A 250 13.24 -2.50 -12.21
CA ASN A 250 12.59 -1.31 -11.68
C ASN A 250 13.60 -0.23 -11.28
N PHE A 251 13.24 1.04 -11.50
CA PHE A 251 14.03 2.21 -11.12
C PHE A 251 13.16 3.16 -10.31
N ASP A 252 13.55 3.36 -9.06
CA ASP A 252 12.82 4.15 -8.08
C ASP A 252 13.87 4.81 -7.18
N MET A 253 13.84 6.14 -7.07
CA MET A 253 14.82 6.95 -6.34
C MET A 253 16.29 6.62 -6.67
N VAL A 254 16.71 6.85 -7.90
CA VAL A 254 18.05 6.51 -8.42
C VAL A 254 18.95 7.73 -8.70
N GLY A 255 18.49 8.93 -8.40
CA GLY A 255 19.17 10.20 -8.63
C GLY A 255 19.97 10.74 -7.44
N ARG A 256 19.88 10.12 -6.25
CA ARG A 256 20.52 10.63 -5.01
C ARG A 256 21.67 9.75 -4.52
N LEU A 257 22.46 9.21 -5.45
CA LEU A 257 23.65 8.39 -5.15
C LEU A 257 24.62 9.14 -4.22
N ARG A 258 24.92 8.55 -3.05
CA ARG A 258 25.88 9.04 -2.06
C ARG A 258 26.93 7.98 -1.78
N GLU A 259 28.17 8.40 -1.52
CA GLU A 259 29.27 7.51 -1.12
C GLU A 259 29.50 6.33 -2.08
N ASN A 260 29.16 6.52 -3.36
CA ASN A 260 29.20 5.48 -4.40
C ASN A 260 28.40 4.21 -4.04
N LYS A 261 27.44 4.31 -3.11
CA LYS A 261 26.64 3.20 -2.60
C LYS A 261 25.35 3.05 -3.39
N LEU A 262 25.20 1.92 -4.07
CA LEU A 262 24.01 1.60 -4.86
C LEU A 262 23.35 0.35 -4.28
N SER A 263 22.04 0.41 -4.02
CA SER A 263 21.27 -0.75 -3.58
C SER A 263 20.63 -1.45 -4.77
N LEU A 264 20.81 -2.77 -4.83
CA LEU A 264 20.09 -3.65 -5.73
C LEU A 264 19.23 -4.60 -4.91
N GLN A 265 17.92 -4.52 -5.11
CA GLN A 265 16.94 -5.18 -4.28
C GLN A 265 16.15 -6.22 -5.09
N GLY A 266 15.58 -7.22 -4.40
CA GLY A 266 14.87 -8.33 -5.01
C GLY A 266 15.76 -9.36 -5.71
N ILE A 267 17.06 -9.38 -5.39
CA ILE A 267 18.01 -10.30 -6.05
C ILE A 267 17.72 -11.78 -5.75
N GLY A 268 16.96 -12.08 -4.69
CA GLY A 268 16.53 -13.44 -4.38
C GLY A 268 15.47 -13.97 -5.34
N SER A 269 14.85 -13.10 -6.16
CA SER A 269 13.83 -13.50 -7.13
C SER A 269 14.36 -14.39 -8.27
N SER A 270 15.69 -14.51 -8.40
CA SER A 270 16.35 -15.43 -9.33
C SER A 270 17.78 -15.73 -8.85
N PRO A 271 18.23 -17.00 -8.85
CA PRO A 271 19.59 -17.35 -8.44
C PRO A 271 20.66 -16.79 -9.38
N GLU A 272 20.28 -16.40 -10.60
CA GLU A 272 21.20 -15.86 -11.60
C GLU A 272 21.57 -14.38 -11.36
N TRP A 273 20.81 -13.62 -10.56
CA TRP A 273 21.02 -12.18 -10.37
C TRP A 273 22.39 -11.84 -9.81
N ARG A 274 22.84 -12.56 -8.78
CA ARG A 274 24.11 -12.28 -8.11
C ARG A 274 25.29 -12.33 -9.10
N LYS A 275 25.36 -13.38 -9.91
CA LYS A 275 26.43 -13.59 -10.89
C LYS A 275 26.50 -12.48 -11.93
N ILE A 276 25.36 -12.08 -12.51
CA ILE A 276 25.32 -11.02 -13.53
C ILE A 276 25.64 -9.65 -12.92
N ILE A 277 25.13 -9.36 -11.73
CA ILE A 277 25.39 -8.12 -11.00
C ILE A 277 26.89 -7.99 -10.73
N GLU A 278 27.51 -9.01 -10.13
CA GLU A 278 28.93 -9.01 -9.80
C GLU A 278 29.79 -8.86 -11.06
N LYS A 279 29.49 -9.64 -12.12
CA LYS A 279 30.17 -9.55 -13.42
C LYS A 279 30.15 -8.13 -13.99
N ARG A 280 28.96 -7.49 -14.01
CA ARG A 280 28.80 -6.15 -14.58
C ARG A 280 29.35 -5.06 -13.66
N ASN A 281 29.39 -5.29 -12.34
CA ASN A 281 29.89 -4.31 -11.38
C ASN A 281 31.42 -4.17 -11.39
N VAL A 282 32.16 -5.17 -11.90
CA VAL A 282 33.63 -5.06 -12.06
C VAL A 282 34.02 -3.78 -12.83
N ALA A 283 33.26 -3.44 -13.88
CA ALA A 283 33.49 -2.23 -14.66
C ALA A 283 32.78 -0.99 -14.09
N ALA A 284 31.62 -1.15 -13.46
CA ALA A 284 30.82 -0.03 -12.94
C ALA A 284 31.36 0.54 -11.62
N GLY A 285 32.00 -0.30 -10.80
CA GLY A 285 32.71 0.07 -9.59
C GLY A 285 31.81 0.61 -8.47
N PHE A 286 30.56 0.16 -8.33
CA PHE A 286 29.69 0.58 -7.22
C PHE A 286 29.98 -0.19 -5.94
N ASN A 287 29.80 0.48 -4.80
CA ASN A 287 29.70 -0.16 -3.48
C ASN A 287 28.29 -0.74 -3.35
N LEU A 288 28.10 -1.98 -3.82
CA LEU A 288 26.78 -2.59 -3.91
C LEU A 288 26.24 -3.04 -2.54
N ALA A 289 25.03 -2.60 -2.22
CA ALA A 289 24.20 -3.18 -1.16
C ALA A 289 23.17 -4.12 -1.80
N LEU A 290 23.44 -5.42 -1.72
CA LEU A 290 22.56 -6.44 -2.32
C LEU A 290 21.51 -6.90 -1.31
N GLN A 291 20.24 -6.79 -1.68
CA GLN A 291 19.10 -7.19 -0.84
C GLN A 291 18.30 -8.31 -1.50
N GLU A 292 18.16 -9.42 -0.78
CA GLU A 292 17.51 -10.63 -1.28
C GLU A 292 15.99 -10.46 -1.43
N ASP A 293 15.34 -9.71 -0.55
CA ASP A 293 13.88 -9.62 -0.47
C ASP A 293 13.26 -8.95 -1.72
N PRO A 294 12.40 -9.66 -2.48
CA PRO A 294 11.74 -9.10 -3.65
C PRO A 294 10.35 -8.52 -3.36
N TYR A 295 9.83 -8.64 -2.12
CA TYR A 295 8.55 -8.05 -1.73
C TYR A 295 8.74 -6.58 -1.33
N LEU A 296 9.03 -5.74 -2.32
CA LEU A 296 9.34 -4.33 -2.12
C LEU A 296 8.09 -3.45 -2.30
N PRO A 297 7.97 -2.32 -1.57
CA PRO A 297 6.84 -1.40 -1.71
C PRO A 297 7.02 -0.48 -2.93
N THR A 298 7.19 -1.06 -4.12
CA THR A 298 7.33 -0.38 -5.42
C THR A 298 6.72 -1.29 -6.50
N ASP A 299 6.73 -0.87 -7.77
CA ASP A 299 6.03 -1.55 -8.86
C ASP A 299 6.44 -3.03 -9.08
N VAL A 300 7.62 -3.46 -8.58
CA VAL A 300 8.00 -4.89 -8.62
C VAL A 300 6.98 -5.80 -7.93
N ASN A 301 6.25 -5.28 -6.94
CA ASN A 301 5.23 -6.03 -6.21
C ASN A 301 4.01 -6.40 -7.08
N SER A 302 3.81 -5.70 -8.21
CA SER A 302 2.78 -6.05 -9.19
C SER A 302 3.16 -7.27 -10.03
N PHE A 303 4.46 -7.59 -10.13
CA PHE A 303 5.01 -8.61 -11.04
C PHE A 303 5.56 -9.83 -10.31
N TYR A 304 6.31 -9.64 -9.23
CA TYR A 304 6.99 -10.73 -8.54
C TYR A 304 6.03 -11.81 -7.98
N PRO A 305 4.92 -11.46 -7.31
CA PRO A 305 3.94 -12.46 -6.86
C PRO A 305 3.29 -13.25 -8.01
N LYS A 306 3.39 -12.74 -9.25
CA LYS A 306 2.86 -13.36 -10.47
C LYS A 306 3.92 -14.15 -11.26
N GLY A 307 5.06 -14.47 -10.65
CA GLY A 307 6.06 -15.38 -11.21
C GLY A 307 7.11 -14.73 -12.13
N VAL A 308 7.21 -13.40 -12.14
CA VAL A 308 8.22 -12.68 -12.92
C VAL A 308 9.44 -12.40 -12.04
N PRO A 309 10.68 -12.79 -12.43
CA PRO A 309 11.90 -12.37 -11.75
C PRO A 309 12.05 -10.84 -11.76
N VAL A 310 12.48 -10.25 -10.64
CA VAL A 310 12.56 -8.79 -10.47
C VAL A 310 13.93 -8.32 -9.99
N LEU A 311 14.30 -7.10 -10.36
CA LEU A 311 15.49 -6.43 -9.84
C LEU A 311 15.15 -4.93 -9.68
N SER A 312 15.31 -4.37 -8.49
CA SER A 312 15.06 -2.94 -8.25
C SER A 312 16.35 -2.18 -7.95
N PHE A 313 16.55 -1.05 -8.63
CA PHE A 313 17.64 -0.11 -8.39
C PHE A 313 17.17 0.99 -7.44
N PHE A 314 17.98 1.28 -6.42
CA PHE A 314 17.66 2.29 -5.40
C PHE A 314 18.94 2.95 -4.86
N SER A 315 18.97 4.28 -4.80
CA SER A 315 20.14 5.03 -4.34
C SER A 315 20.12 5.37 -2.84
N GLY A 316 19.03 5.10 -2.14
CA GLY A 316 18.88 5.34 -0.71
C GLY A 316 17.84 6.42 -0.40
N SER A 317 17.23 6.36 0.78
CA SER A 317 16.31 7.40 1.25
C SER A 317 17.06 8.68 1.62
N HIS A 318 16.34 9.80 1.61
CA HIS A 318 16.86 11.11 2.01
C HIS A 318 15.77 11.98 2.65
N GLU A 319 16.19 13.07 3.27
CA GLU A 319 15.30 13.98 4.01
C GLU A 319 14.22 14.65 3.16
N ASP A 320 14.44 14.82 1.86
CA ASP A 320 13.48 15.44 0.93
C ASP A 320 12.39 14.48 0.39
N TYR A 321 12.41 13.20 0.75
CA TYR A 321 11.44 12.21 0.27
C TYR A 321 10.00 12.63 0.58
N HIS A 322 9.10 12.54 -0.41
CA HIS A 322 7.70 12.95 -0.31
C HIS A 322 7.51 14.40 0.19
N ARG A 323 8.41 15.31 -0.20
CA ARG A 323 8.35 16.73 0.18
C ARG A 323 8.48 17.65 -1.03
N PRO A 324 8.00 18.91 -0.92
CA PRO A 324 8.20 19.92 -1.96
C PRO A 324 9.68 20.23 -2.27
N THR A 325 10.58 19.86 -1.37
CA THR A 325 12.02 20.09 -1.50
C THR A 325 12.75 19.00 -2.29
N ASP A 326 12.07 17.98 -2.82
CA ASP A 326 12.68 17.03 -3.75
C ASP A 326 12.82 17.63 -5.16
N THR A 327 13.85 18.46 -5.34
CA THR A 327 14.04 19.32 -6.51
C THR A 327 15.25 18.93 -7.36
N ALA A 328 15.21 19.27 -8.64
CA ALA A 328 16.17 18.81 -9.66
C ALA A 328 17.63 19.25 -9.40
N ASP A 329 17.85 20.36 -8.70
CA ASP A 329 19.17 20.85 -8.31
C ASP A 329 19.88 19.93 -7.30
N LYS A 330 19.13 19.03 -6.64
CA LYS A 330 19.65 18.08 -5.66
C LYS A 330 20.08 16.74 -6.26
N ILE A 331 19.86 16.54 -7.56
CA ILE A 331 20.19 15.28 -8.23
C ILE A 331 21.70 15.18 -8.48
N ASN A 332 22.24 13.99 -8.18
CA ASN A 332 23.58 13.61 -8.58
C ASN A 332 23.55 13.06 -10.02
N TYR A 333 23.59 13.95 -11.01
CA TYR A 333 23.49 13.58 -12.43
C TYR A 333 24.60 12.63 -12.89
N GLU A 334 25.84 12.81 -12.43
CA GLU A 334 26.95 11.91 -12.75
C GLU A 334 26.70 10.50 -12.18
N GLY A 335 26.19 10.42 -10.94
CA GLY A 335 25.78 9.17 -10.31
C GLY A 335 24.63 8.48 -11.06
N LEU A 336 23.61 9.25 -11.42
CA LEU A 336 22.45 8.77 -12.18
C LEU A 336 22.87 8.21 -13.55
N GLN A 337 23.75 8.92 -14.28
CA GLN A 337 24.29 8.44 -15.56
C GLN A 337 25.03 7.10 -15.39
N ARG A 338 25.88 6.98 -14.36
CA ARG A 338 26.58 5.72 -14.08
C ARG A 338 25.60 4.58 -13.75
N ILE A 339 24.53 4.87 -13.00
CA ILE A 339 23.48 3.89 -12.67
C ILE A 339 22.77 3.44 -13.95
N ALA A 340 22.32 4.36 -14.79
CA ALA A 340 21.65 4.06 -16.06
C ALA A 340 22.56 3.21 -16.97
N GLN A 341 23.85 3.54 -17.07
CA GLN A 341 24.81 2.77 -17.86
C GLN A 341 25.03 1.36 -17.31
N PHE A 342 25.10 1.21 -15.98
CA PHE A 342 25.22 -0.10 -15.35
C PHE A 342 23.97 -0.96 -15.55
N ALA A 343 22.80 -0.37 -15.40
CA ALA A 343 21.53 -1.05 -15.63
C ALA A 343 21.33 -1.44 -17.10
N ARG A 344 21.74 -0.57 -18.05
CA ARG A 344 21.79 -0.91 -19.49
C ARG A 344 22.65 -2.15 -19.75
N ASN A 345 23.80 -2.26 -19.09
CA ASN A 345 24.69 -3.40 -19.26
C ASN A 345 24.10 -4.71 -18.70
N ILE A 346 23.32 -4.62 -17.63
CA ILE A 346 22.52 -5.75 -17.11
C ILE A 346 21.38 -6.09 -18.08
N ALA A 347 20.61 -5.10 -18.54
CA ALA A 347 19.54 -5.28 -19.51
C ALA A 347 20.04 -5.90 -20.82
N SER A 348 21.26 -5.56 -21.25
CA SER A 348 21.88 -6.15 -22.44
C SER A 348 22.15 -7.65 -22.33
N GLU A 349 22.46 -8.17 -21.14
CA GLU A 349 22.56 -9.63 -20.93
C GLU A 349 21.17 -10.27 -20.92
N LEU A 350 20.18 -9.60 -20.32
CA LEU A 350 18.80 -10.06 -20.32
C LEU A 350 18.18 -10.10 -21.71
N MET A 351 18.67 -9.30 -22.66
CA MET A 351 18.23 -9.36 -24.05
C MET A 351 18.77 -10.58 -24.81
N ASP A 352 19.85 -11.20 -24.33
CA ASP A 352 20.42 -12.41 -24.90
C ASP A 352 19.52 -13.62 -24.58
N PRO A 353 18.96 -14.33 -25.58
CA PRO A 353 18.16 -15.52 -25.35
C PRO A 353 18.88 -16.61 -24.54
N ALA A 354 20.22 -16.66 -24.58
CA ALA A 354 21.04 -17.62 -23.85
C ALA A 354 21.01 -17.42 -22.32
N PHE A 355 20.68 -16.21 -21.84
CA PHE A 355 20.60 -15.91 -20.42
C PHE A 355 19.14 -15.75 -20.00
N LYS A 356 18.55 -16.72 -19.30
CA LYS A 356 17.15 -16.63 -18.81
C LYS A 356 17.12 -16.70 -17.29
N PRO A 357 16.78 -15.61 -16.58
CA PRO A 357 16.58 -15.65 -15.13
C PRO A 357 15.48 -16.65 -14.76
N THR A 358 15.76 -17.52 -13.81
CA THR A 358 14.80 -18.49 -13.29
C THR A 358 14.04 -17.87 -12.12
N TYR A 359 12.72 -17.87 -12.15
CA TYR A 359 11.92 -17.42 -11.01
C TYR A 359 12.21 -18.26 -9.77
N ALA A 360 12.58 -17.59 -8.68
CA ALA A 360 12.73 -18.16 -7.36
C ALA A 360 11.71 -17.53 -6.41
N LYS A 361 10.91 -18.38 -5.77
CA LYS A 361 10.01 -17.97 -4.70
C LYS A 361 10.82 -17.79 -3.42
N VAL A 362 10.90 -16.56 -2.92
CA VAL A 362 11.67 -16.17 -1.76
C VAL A 362 10.81 -16.29 -0.52
N GLU A 363 11.33 -17.00 0.47
CA GLU A 363 10.75 -17.04 1.81
C GLU A 363 11.15 -15.80 2.61
N ARG A 364 10.40 -15.48 3.67
CA ARG A 364 10.79 -14.41 4.59
C ARG A 364 12.09 -14.77 5.31
N SER A 365 13.20 -14.10 4.98
CA SER A 365 14.38 -14.08 5.84
C SER A 365 14.05 -13.30 7.12
N ALA A 366 14.50 -13.80 8.27
CA ALA A 366 14.38 -13.08 9.55
C ALA A 366 15.24 -11.80 9.62
N ALA A 367 16.00 -11.51 8.56
CA ALA A 367 16.86 -10.34 8.39
C ALA A 367 16.51 -9.70 7.04
N GLY A 368 15.82 -8.56 7.07
CA GLY A 368 15.36 -7.86 5.87
C GLY A 368 14.29 -6.84 6.23
N GLY A 369 14.71 -5.73 6.84
CA GLY A 369 13.83 -4.62 7.20
C GLY A 369 13.45 -3.79 5.98
N GLY A 370 12.16 -3.57 5.80
CA GLY A 370 11.60 -2.64 4.82
C GLY A 370 10.09 -2.48 5.05
N GLY A 371 9.66 -1.28 5.42
CA GLY A 371 8.25 -0.90 5.57
C GLY A 371 7.64 -1.19 6.95
N SER A 372 7.93 -0.31 7.91
CA SER A 372 7.28 -0.25 9.22
C SER A 372 5.80 0.12 9.10
N ARG A 373 4.94 -0.89 8.91
CA ARG A 373 3.59 -0.85 9.51
C ARG A 373 3.74 -1.23 10.99
N ASP A 374 4.28 -0.32 11.78
CA ASP A 374 4.64 -0.48 13.22
C ASP A 374 3.44 -0.78 14.15
N GLY A 375 2.24 -1.07 13.61
CA GLY A 375 1.04 -1.42 14.39
C GLY A 375 0.64 -2.91 14.40
N LEU A 376 1.03 -3.68 13.37
CA LEU A 376 0.52 -5.04 13.16
C LEU A 376 1.36 -6.11 13.87
N ARG A 377 0.83 -6.64 14.98
CA ARG A 377 1.46 -7.73 15.75
C ARG A 377 1.37 -9.09 15.05
N ALA A 378 0.20 -9.41 14.50
CA ALA A 378 -0.03 -10.66 13.78
C ALA A 378 0.31 -10.50 12.29
N TYR A 379 0.82 -11.57 11.70
CA TYR A 379 1.30 -11.63 10.33
C TYR A 379 0.79 -12.90 9.65
N LEU A 380 0.14 -12.74 8.49
CA LEU A 380 -0.19 -13.85 7.60
C LEU A 380 0.70 -13.93 6.36
N GLY A 381 1.22 -12.79 5.89
CA GLY A 381 1.97 -12.73 4.62
C GLY A 381 1.10 -12.74 3.37
N THR A 382 -0.17 -12.41 3.47
CA THR A 382 -1.02 -12.11 2.30
C THR A 382 -0.55 -10.85 1.60
N ILE A 383 -0.64 -10.80 0.27
CA ILE A 383 -0.28 -9.64 -0.55
C ILE A 383 -1.58 -9.11 -1.18
N PRO A 384 -2.16 -8.03 -0.62
CA PRO A 384 -3.40 -7.47 -1.13
C PRO A 384 -3.22 -6.80 -2.50
N ASP A 385 -4.28 -6.88 -3.29
CA ASP A 385 -4.51 -6.08 -4.49
C ASP A 385 -5.23 -4.78 -4.08
N TYR A 386 -4.59 -3.63 -4.31
CA TYR A 386 -5.14 -2.31 -4.00
C TYR A 386 -5.87 -1.67 -5.18
N ALA A 387 -5.73 -2.22 -6.39
CA ALA A 387 -6.25 -1.64 -7.62
C ALA A 387 -7.65 -2.13 -7.98
N THR A 388 -8.08 -3.29 -7.46
CA THR A 388 -9.40 -3.83 -7.74
C THR A 388 -10.41 -3.45 -6.65
N GLU A 389 -11.49 -2.77 -7.06
CA GLU A 389 -12.67 -2.56 -6.21
C GLU A 389 -13.50 -3.86 -6.15
N VAL A 390 -13.40 -4.59 -5.04
CA VAL A 390 -14.19 -5.79 -4.76
C VAL A 390 -14.78 -5.74 -3.36
N LYS A 391 -15.87 -6.47 -3.13
CA LYS A 391 -16.34 -6.73 -1.77
C LYS A 391 -15.46 -7.81 -1.15
N GLY A 392 -14.61 -7.42 -0.21
CA GLY A 392 -13.57 -8.27 0.38
C GLY A 392 -12.17 -7.75 0.08
N VAL A 393 -11.18 -8.63 0.17
CA VAL A 393 -9.78 -8.31 -0.15
C VAL A 393 -9.24 -9.31 -1.16
N LYS A 394 -9.06 -8.85 -2.40
CA LYS A 394 -8.40 -9.64 -3.45
C LYS A 394 -6.91 -9.74 -3.16
N LEU A 395 -6.33 -10.92 -3.38
CA LEU A 395 -4.91 -11.19 -3.20
C LEU A 395 -4.20 -11.23 -4.55
N THR A 396 -3.06 -10.55 -4.66
CA THR A 396 -2.11 -10.76 -5.77
C THR A 396 -1.20 -11.96 -5.52
N GLY A 397 -1.12 -12.42 -4.27
CA GLY A 397 -0.41 -13.64 -3.87
C GLY A 397 -0.21 -13.74 -2.35
N ALA A 398 0.66 -14.65 -1.95
CA ALA A 398 1.13 -14.82 -0.58
C ALA A 398 2.66 -14.93 -0.56
N ARG A 399 3.28 -14.36 0.48
CA ARG A 399 4.74 -14.42 0.66
C ARG A 399 5.19 -15.86 0.88
N GLY A 400 6.25 -16.28 0.20
CA GLY A 400 6.84 -17.61 0.35
C GLY A 400 7.06 -18.00 1.81
N GLY A 401 6.62 -19.20 2.20
CA GLY A 401 6.80 -19.74 3.56
C GLY A 401 6.00 -19.02 4.65
N SER A 402 5.17 -18.03 4.29
CA SER A 402 4.28 -17.35 5.24
C SER A 402 3.11 -18.25 5.68
N PRO A 403 2.40 -17.92 6.78
CA PRO A 403 1.19 -18.64 7.15
C PRO A 403 0.15 -18.74 6.04
N ALA A 404 -0.06 -17.66 5.28
CA ALA A 404 -0.97 -17.63 4.15
C ALA A 404 -0.55 -18.63 3.05
N ASP A 405 0.74 -18.65 2.73
CA ASP A 405 1.30 -19.56 1.72
C ASP A 405 1.21 -21.02 2.15
N LYS A 406 1.61 -21.33 3.39
CA LYS A 406 1.50 -22.67 3.99
C LYS A 406 0.07 -23.17 4.02
N ALA A 407 -0.90 -22.27 4.21
CA ALA A 407 -2.32 -22.59 4.21
C ALA A 407 -2.94 -22.67 2.80
N GLY A 408 -2.17 -22.36 1.75
CA GLY A 408 -2.62 -22.46 0.36
C GLY A 408 -3.44 -21.26 -0.15
N LEU A 409 -3.34 -20.09 0.50
CA LEU A 409 -3.83 -18.84 -0.07
C LEU A 409 -2.99 -18.47 -1.29
N THR A 410 -3.64 -18.04 -2.37
CA THR A 410 -2.99 -17.84 -3.67
C THR A 410 -3.51 -16.59 -4.39
N SER A 411 -2.85 -16.25 -5.50
CA SER A 411 -3.25 -15.14 -6.37
C SER A 411 -4.68 -15.35 -6.88
N GLY A 412 -5.49 -14.29 -6.83
CA GLY A 412 -6.89 -14.32 -7.26
C GLY A 412 -7.90 -14.72 -6.18
N ASP A 413 -7.46 -15.12 -4.99
CA ASP A 413 -8.36 -15.30 -3.85
C ASP A 413 -8.94 -13.96 -3.41
N ILE A 414 -10.24 -13.93 -3.06
CA ILE A 414 -10.88 -12.78 -2.42
C ILE A 414 -11.27 -13.16 -0.99
N ILE A 415 -10.59 -12.60 0.03
CA ILE A 415 -10.95 -12.81 1.43
C ILE A 415 -12.25 -12.07 1.73
N VAL A 416 -13.29 -12.80 2.14
CA VAL A 416 -14.63 -12.28 2.46
C VAL A 416 -15.00 -12.45 3.93
N GLU A 417 -14.28 -13.29 4.67
CA GLU A 417 -14.41 -13.45 6.12
C GLU A 417 -13.05 -13.81 6.72
N PHE A 418 -12.73 -13.27 7.89
CA PHE A 418 -11.49 -13.55 8.61
C PHE A 418 -11.76 -13.61 10.12
N ALA A 419 -11.44 -14.73 10.75
CA ALA A 419 -11.65 -14.96 12.18
C ALA A 419 -13.10 -14.67 12.65
N GLY A 420 -14.09 -15.03 11.82
CA GLY A 420 -15.52 -14.79 12.08
C GLY A 420 -15.98 -13.35 11.83
N GLN A 421 -15.09 -12.45 11.40
CA GLN A 421 -15.43 -11.08 11.02
C GLN A 421 -15.66 -11.00 9.51
N LYS A 422 -16.73 -10.32 9.11
CA LYS A 422 -17.01 -10.08 7.69
C LYS A 422 -16.04 -9.05 7.13
N ILE A 423 -15.43 -9.38 6.00
CA ILE A 423 -14.46 -8.51 5.33
C ILE A 423 -15.12 -7.91 4.10
N GLU A 424 -15.37 -6.61 4.12
CA GLU A 424 -15.88 -5.89 2.95
C GLU A 424 -14.80 -5.09 2.22
N ASN A 425 -13.68 -4.81 2.88
CA ASN A 425 -12.56 -4.04 2.34
C ASN A 425 -11.23 -4.35 3.06
N ILE A 426 -10.14 -3.73 2.59
CA ILE A 426 -8.79 -3.94 3.11
C ILE A 426 -8.57 -3.52 4.58
N TYR A 427 -9.31 -2.52 5.05
CA TYR A 427 -9.19 -2.04 6.44
C TYR A 427 -9.89 -3.00 7.37
N ASP A 428 -11.05 -3.54 6.99
CA ASP A 428 -11.72 -4.60 7.74
C ASP A 428 -10.75 -5.75 7.98
N TYR A 429 -10.05 -6.19 6.92
CA TYR A 429 -9.04 -7.24 7.02
C TYR A 429 -7.86 -6.84 7.91
N THR A 430 -7.35 -5.61 7.78
CA THR A 430 -6.24 -5.11 8.59
C THR A 430 -6.60 -5.09 10.08
N TYR A 431 -7.78 -4.57 10.43
CA TYR A 431 -8.27 -4.53 11.80
C TYR A 431 -8.55 -5.93 12.35
N ALA A 432 -9.14 -6.81 11.54
CA ALA A 432 -9.38 -8.19 11.92
C ALA A 432 -8.05 -8.93 12.18
N LEU A 433 -7.02 -8.68 11.36
CA LEU A 433 -5.67 -9.21 11.56
C LEU A 433 -5.01 -8.67 12.83
N GLU A 434 -5.21 -7.40 13.20
CA GLU A 434 -4.69 -6.88 14.47
C GLU A 434 -5.35 -7.51 15.71
N ALA A 435 -6.58 -8.00 15.58
CA ALA A 435 -7.36 -8.54 16.68
C ALA A 435 -7.05 -10.02 16.99
N VAL A 436 -6.46 -10.77 16.06
CA VAL A 436 -6.20 -12.21 16.25
C VAL A 436 -4.98 -12.48 17.13
N LYS A 437 -5.01 -13.61 17.84
CA LYS A 437 -3.90 -14.08 18.67
C LYS A 437 -2.88 -14.82 17.81
N ILE A 438 -1.62 -14.47 17.96
CA ILE A 438 -0.49 -15.17 17.33
C ILE A 438 -0.46 -16.63 17.81
N GLY A 439 -0.20 -17.57 16.90
CA GLY A 439 -0.10 -18.99 17.18
C GLY A 439 -1.44 -19.71 17.34
N VAL A 440 -2.56 -18.99 17.31
CA VAL A 440 -3.90 -19.57 17.40
C VAL A 440 -4.49 -19.66 15.98
N PRO A 441 -4.86 -20.85 15.48
CA PRO A 441 -5.48 -20.98 14.17
C PRO A 441 -6.77 -20.16 14.07
N VAL A 442 -6.95 -19.49 12.94
CA VAL A 442 -8.16 -18.75 12.59
C VAL A 442 -8.69 -19.20 11.23
N GLU A 443 -10.00 -19.21 11.09
CA GLU A 443 -10.65 -19.52 9.80
C GLU A 443 -10.64 -18.28 8.91
N VAL A 444 -10.30 -18.49 7.64
CA VAL A 444 -10.34 -17.50 6.57
C VAL A 444 -11.26 -18.03 5.48
N THR A 445 -12.32 -17.30 5.15
CA THR A 445 -13.18 -17.64 4.02
C THR A 445 -12.77 -16.83 2.80
N VAL A 446 -12.44 -17.53 1.71
CA VAL A 446 -12.08 -16.92 0.42
C VAL A 446 -13.04 -17.31 -0.69
N GLU A 447 -13.25 -16.41 -1.64
CA GLU A 447 -13.88 -16.72 -2.92
C GLU A 447 -12.79 -16.97 -3.97
N ARG A 448 -12.75 -18.20 -4.51
CA ARG A 448 -11.81 -18.66 -5.52
C ARG A 448 -12.56 -19.29 -6.68
N GLY A 449 -12.48 -18.68 -7.88
CA GLY A 449 -13.16 -19.20 -9.07
C GLY A 449 -14.68 -19.37 -8.89
N GLY A 450 -15.32 -18.45 -8.15
CA GLY A 450 -16.76 -18.48 -7.85
C GLY A 450 -17.19 -19.44 -6.74
N ARG A 451 -16.25 -20.13 -6.06
CA ARG A 451 -16.54 -21.01 -4.92
C ARG A 451 -16.05 -20.39 -3.62
N ARG A 452 -16.82 -20.55 -2.54
CA ARG A 452 -16.36 -20.23 -1.19
C ARG A 452 -15.56 -21.38 -0.59
N LEU A 453 -14.36 -21.08 -0.12
CA LEU A 453 -13.45 -22.00 0.54
C LEU A 453 -13.15 -21.50 1.95
N LYS A 454 -13.19 -22.40 2.94
CA LYS A 454 -12.74 -22.12 4.30
C LYS A 454 -11.34 -22.68 4.49
N ILE A 455 -10.41 -21.84 4.90
CA ILE A 455 -8.99 -22.15 5.05
C ILE A 455 -8.58 -21.82 6.47
N SER A 456 -8.00 -22.78 7.18
CA SER A 456 -7.42 -22.54 8.51
C SER A 456 -6.01 -21.99 8.36
N VAL A 457 -5.76 -20.80 8.92
CA VAL A 457 -4.46 -20.14 8.88
C VAL A 457 -4.01 -19.84 10.31
N THR A 458 -2.75 -20.13 10.64
CA THR A 458 -2.19 -19.83 11.98
C THR A 458 -1.32 -18.57 11.90
N PRO A 459 -1.77 -17.41 12.42
CA PRO A 459 -0.99 -16.18 12.35
C PRO A 459 0.32 -16.30 13.12
N GLU A 460 1.39 -15.77 12.54
CA GLU A 460 2.71 -15.69 13.17
C GLU A 460 2.97 -14.26 13.68
N ALA A 461 3.97 -14.08 14.53
CA ALA A 461 4.43 -12.75 14.91
C ALA A 461 5.08 -12.05 13.70
N ARG A 462 4.83 -10.76 13.53
CA ARG A 462 5.57 -9.95 12.56
C ARG A 462 7.03 -9.81 13.06
N LYS A 463 7.94 -10.59 12.47
CA LYS A 463 9.38 -10.60 12.78
C LYS A 463 10.14 -9.40 12.23
#